data_AF-A0A8T4N3W9-F1
#
_entry.id   AF-A0A8T4N3W9-F1
#
_cell.length_a   1.000
_cell.length_b   1.000
_cell.length_c   1.000
_cell.angle_alpha   90.00
_cell.angle_beta   90.00
_cell.angle_gamma   90.00
#
_symmetry.space_group_name_H-M   'P 1'
#
loop_
_entity.id
_entity.type
_entity.pdbx_description
1 polymer ?
#
loop_
_entity_poly.entity_id
_entity_poly.type
_entity_poly.pdbx_seq_one_letter_code
_entity_poly.pdbx_strand_id
1 'polypeptide(L)'
;MENVSIKLDGEFLNNIERFMKKYNYMTKAEFIRQAIRDKIQQMEKEEMLKAVERIAGSSKRKTTDEELHEVREVLAKRYEEKFK
;
A
#
# COMPACT_ATOMS: atom_id res chain seq x y z
N MET A 1 -8.36 -13.64 18.48
CA MET A 1 -9.01 -13.51 17.16
C MET A 1 -10.47 -13.22 17.40
N GLU A 2 -11.01 -12.20 16.75
CA GLU A 2 -12.45 -11.92 16.76
C GLU A 2 -13.12 -12.58 15.56
N ASN A 3 -14.40 -12.93 15.70
CA ASN A 3 -15.18 -13.58 14.64
C ASN A 3 -16.07 -12.55 13.94
N VAL A 4 -16.09 -12.62 12.61
CA VAL A 4 -16.99 -11.83 11.77
C VAL A 4 -17.82 -12.80 10.93
N SER A 5 -19.13 -12.58 10.88
CA SER A 5 -20.04 -13.32 10.00
C SER A 5 -20.58 -12.38 8.93
N ILE A 6 -20.48 -12.80 7.67
CA ILE A 6 -20.96 -12.05 6.50
C ILE A 6 -21.92 -12.92 5.69
N LYS A 7 -22.93 -12.29 5.09
CA LYS A 7 -23.81 -12.95 4.12
C LYS A 7 -23.33 -12.61 2.71
N LEU A 8 -23.16 -13.63 1.90
CA LEU A 8 -22.70 -13.54 0.52
C LEU A 8 -23.69 -14.31 -0.37
N ASP A 9 -23.85 -13.87 -1.61
CA ASP A 9 -24.63 -14.59 -2.60
C ASP A 9 -23.91 -15.89 -3.02
N GLY A 10 -24.69 -16.87 -3.46
CA GLY A 10 -24.16 -18.20 -3.81
C GLY A 10 -23.18 -18.17 -4.98
N GLU A 11 -23.41 -17.29 -5.96
CA GLU A 11 -22.52 -17.15 -7.12
C GLU A 11 -21.15 -16.60 -6.71
N PHE A 12 -21.14 -15.57 -5.85
CA PHE A 12 -19.91 -15.02 -5.30
C PHE A 12 -19.14 -16.04 -4.45
N LEU A 13 -19.84 -16.86 -3.64
CA LEU A 13 -19.20 -17.96 -2.91
C LEU A 13 -18.51 -18.96 -3.85
N ASN A 14 -19.17 -19.33 -4.95
CA ASN A 14 -18.58 -20.23 -5.95
C ASN A 14 -17.34 -19.59 -6.61
N ASN A 15 -17.38 -18.29 -6.87
CA ASN A 15 -16.23 -17.55 -7.39
C ASN A 15 -15.05 -17.56 -6.40
N ILE A 16 -15.31 -17.33 -5.10
CA ILE A 16 -14.29 -17.44 -4.04
C ILE A 16 -13.65 -18.82 -4.07
N GLU A 17 -14.44 -19.90 -4.08
CA GLU A 17 -13.90 -21.26 -4.07
C GLU A 17 -13.04 -21.56 -5.30
N ARG A 18 -13.43 -21.07 -6.48
CA ARG A 18 -12.65 -21.20 -7.70
C ARG A 18 -11.28 -20.53 -7.57
N PHE A 19 -11.25 -19.30 -7.04
CA PHE A 19 -9.99 -18.57 -6.84
C PHE A 19 -9.13 -19.17 -5.74
N MET A 20 -9.74 -19.64 -4.65
CA MET A 20 -9.02 -20.34 -3.60
C MET A 20 -8.26 -21.55 -4.15
N LYS A 21 -8.92 -22.39 -4.95
CA LYS A 21 -8.29 -23.55 -5.60
C LYS A 21 -7.17 -23.13 -6.56
N LYS A 22 -7.40 -22.08 -7.35
CA LYS A 22 -6.42 -21.57 -8.32
C LYS A 22 -5.14 -21.07 -7.66
N TYR A 23 -5.26 -20.43 -6.50
CA TYR A 23 -4.14 -19.80 -5.78
C TYR A 23 -3.69 -20.61 -4.54
N ASN A 24 -4.15 -21.87 -4.41
CA ASN A 24 -3.76 -22.80 -3.35
C ASN A 24 -4.04 -22.32 -1.92
N TYR A 25 -5.12 -21.58 -1.71
CA TYR A 25 -5.58 -21.22 -0.37
C TYR A 25 -6.24 -22.43 0.31
N MET A 26 -5.87 -22.70 1.56
CA MET A 26 -6.38 -23.86 2.28
C MET A 26 -7.78 -23.62 2.85
N THR A 27 -8.08 -22.39 3.28
CA THR A 27 -9.36 -22.05 3.92
C THR A 27 -9.98 -20.76 3.39
N LYS A 28 -11.32 -20.67 3.43
CA LYS A 28 -12.06 -19.44 3.05
C LYS A 28 -11.65 -18.27 3.93
N ALA A 29 -11.45 -18.52 5.23
CA ALA A 29 -11.03 -17.51 6.19
C ALA A 29 -9.65 -16.94 5.86
N GLU A 30 -8.69 -17.78 5.47
CA GLU A 30 -7.36 -17.34 5.03
C GLU A 30 -7.45 -16.45 3.77
N PHE A 31 -8.17 -16.93 2.74
CA PHE A 31 -8.38 -16.18 1.51
C PHE A 31 -9.01 -14.81 1.78
N ILE A 32 -10.11 -14.78 2.54
CA ILE A 32 -10.83 -13.53 2.86
C ILE A 32 -9.95 -12.58 3.68
N ARG A 33 -9.21 -13.10 4.68
CA ARG A 33 -8.28 -12.26 5.47
C ARG A 33 -7.20 -11.64 4.61
N GLN A 34 -6.60 -12.41 3.70
CA GLN A 34 -5.57 -11.90 2.80
C GLN A 34 -6.15 -10.86 1.84
N ALA A 35 -7.30 -11.14 1.22
CA ALA A 35 -7.95 -10.20 0.31
C ALA A 35 -8.31 -8.87 1.00
N ILE A 36 -8.81 -8.91 2.24
CA ILE A 36 -9.08 -7.70 3.03
C ILE A 36 -7.79 -6.94 3.32
N ARG A 37 -6.72 -7.63 3.73
CA ARG A 37 -5.41 -7.00 3.98
C ARG A 37 -4.88 -6.31 2.73
N ASP A 38 -4.89 -6.99 1.59
CA ASP A 38 -4.41 -6.45 0.33
C ASP A 38 -5.21 -5.22 -0.08
N LYS A 39 -6.54 -5.24 0.13
CA LYS A 39 -7.41 -4.10 -0.18
C LYS A 39 -7.13 -2.90 0.72
N ILE A 40 -6.91 -3.11 2.02
CA ILE A 40 -6.54 -2.04 2.95
C ILE A 40 -5.21 -1.41 2.53
N GLN A 41 -4.19 -2.22 2.26
CA GLN A 41 -2.88 -1.73 1.81
C GLN A 41 -2.96 -0.96 0.49
N GLN A 42 -3.81 -1.43 -0.44
CA GLN A 42 -4.06 -0.71 -1.68
C GLN A 42 -4.68 0.67 -1.42
N MET A 43 -5.68 0.76 -0.54
CA MET A 43 -6.34 2.03 -0.22
C MET A 43 -5.37 3.01 0.47
N GLU A 44 -4.57 2.54 1.42
CA GLU A 44 -3.53 3.35 2.07
C GLU A 44 -2.54 3.91 1.05
N LYS A 45 -2.09 3.06 0.10
CA LYS A 45 -1.20 3.50 -0.97
C LYS A 45 -1.85 4.56 -1.87
N GLU A 46 -3.12 4.38 -2.23
CA GLU A 46 -3.86 5.36 -3.04
C GLU A 46 -4.02 6.70 -2.31
N GLU A 47 -4.24 6.70 -1.00
CA GLU A 47 -4.29 7.91 -0.19
C GLU A 47 -2.94 8.61 -0.11
N MET A 48 -1.86 7.86 0.11
CA MET A 48 -0.50 8.39 0.10
C MET A 48 -0.15 9.00 -1.26
N LEU A 49 -0.51 8.35 -2.37
CA LEU A 49 -0.29 8.88 -3.71
C LEU A 49 -1.05 10.19 -3.93
N LYS A 50 -2.32 10.28 -3.51
CA LYS A 50 -3.08 11.55 -3.56
C LYS A 50 -2.43 12.65 -2.74
N ALA A 51 -1.87 12.31 -1.57
CA ALA A 51 -1.14 13.27 -0.75
C ALA A 51 0.16 13.73 -1.44
N VAL A 52 0.89 12.80 -2.06
CA VAL A 52 2.07 13.12 -2.86
C VAL A 52 1.70 13.97 -4.06
N GLU A 53 0.63 13.68 -4.80
CA GLU A 53 0.16 14.49 -5.93
C GLU A 53 -0.19 15.92 -5.51
N ARG A 54 -0.78 16.13 -4.32
CA ARG A 54 -1.03 17.48 -3.79
C ARG A 54 0.25 18.27 -3.51
N ILE A 55 1.34 17.57 -3.18
CA ILE A 55 2.64 18.16 -2.88
C ILE A 55 3.49 18.27 -4.16
N ALA A 56 3.35 17.32 -5.08
CA ALA A 56 4.05 17.25 -6.35
C ALA A 56 3.51 18.36 -7.27
N GLY A 57 4.30 19.42 -7.44
CA GLY A 57 3.91 20.63 -8.16
C GLY A 57 3.44 21.79 -7.28
N SER A 58 3.30 21.60 -5.95
CA SER A 58 3.09 22.73 -5.03
C SER A 58 4.37 23.56 -4.82
N SER A 59 5.53 23.00 -5.18
CA SER A 59 6.78 23.75 -5.23
C SER A 59 6.77 24.69 -6.45
N LYS A 60 6.66 26.00 -6.18
CA LYS A 60 6.87 27.04 -7.20
C LYS A 60 8.32 27.15 -7.67
N ARG A 61 9.25 26.49 -6.98
CA ARG A 61 10.69 26.55 -7.26
C ARG A 61 11.03 25.48 -8.29
N LYS A 62 11.57 25.89 -9.43
CA LYS A 62 12.28 24.99 -10.34
C LYS A 62 13.62 24.71 -9.68
N THR A 63 13.84 23.46 -9.30
CA THR A 63 15.11 23.00 -8.74
C THR A 63 15.86 22.26 -9.84
N THR A 64 17.12 22.61 -10.07
CA THR A 64 17.97 21.88 -11.03
C THR A 64 18.42 20.53 -10.44
N ASP A 65 18.87 19.62 -11.30
CA ASP A 65 19.38 18.31 -10.85
C ASP A 65 20.60 18.46 -9.92
N GLU A 66 21.42 19.48 -10.12
CA GLU A 66 22.57 19.81 -9.28
C GLU A 66 22.15 20.25 -7.87
N GLU A 67 21.18 21.17 -7.77
CA GLU A 67 20.62 21.61 -6.48
C GLU A 67 19.95 20.44 -5.74
N LEU A 68 19.30 19.53 -6.47
CA LEU A 68 18.68 18.34 -5.89
C LEU A 68 19.74 17.36 -5.36
N HIS A 69 20.87 17.24 -6.05
CA HIS A 69 22.00 16.39 -5.66
C HIS A 69 22.66 16.91 -4.37
N GLU A 70 22.94 18.21 -4.29
CA GLU A 70 23.50 18.82 -3.07
C GLU A 70 22.61 18.63 -1.85
N VAL A 71 21.29 18.82 -2.01
CA VAL A 71 20.32 18.59 -0.92
C VAL A 71 20.31 17.14 -0.46
N ARG A 72 20.43 16.18 -1.39
CA ARG A 72 20.53 14.74 -1.05
C ARG A 72 21.79 14.43 -0.24
N GLU A 73 22.95 14.98 -0.61
CA GLU A 73 24.19 14.78 0.14
C GLU A 73 24.10 15.34 1.57
N VAL A 74 23.55 16.54 1.74
CA VAL A 74 23.36 17.16 3.06
C VAL A 74 22.38 16.35 3.92
N LEU A 75 21.29 15.86 3.33
CA LEU A 75 20.34 15.00 4.02
C LEU A 75 20.99 13.67 4.44
N ALA A 76 21.73 13.03 3.55
CA ALA A 76 22.41 11.76 3.84
C ALA A 76 23.34 11.89 5.07
N LYS A 77 24.17 12.94 5.11
CA LYS A 77 25.04 13.23 6.26
C LYS A 77 24.25 13.44 7.56
N ARG A 78 23.16 14.22 7.53
CA ARG A 78 22.29 14.40 8.71
C ARG A 78 21.63 13.10 9.17
N TYR A 79 21.24 12.23 8.24
CA TYR A 79 20.66 10.94 8.59
C TYR A 79 21.71 10.03 9.23
N GLU A 80 22.93 9.99 8.70
CA GLU A 80 24.04 9.25 9.33
C GLU A 80 24.36 9.76 10.74
N GLU A 81 24.32 11.07 10.98
CA GLU A 81 24.53 11.65 12.32
C GLU A 81 23.38 11.35 13.28
N LYS A 82 22.14 11.28 12.79
CA LYS A 82 20.95 11.07 13.62
C LYS A 82 20.70 9.60 13.98
N PHE A 83 21.21 8.67 13.17
CA PHE A 83 21.04 7.23 13.35
C PHE A 83 22.35 6.49 13.65
N LYS A 84 23.43 7.23 13.94
CA LYS A 84 24.60 6.75 14.68
C LYS A 84 24.32 6.72 16.18
#